data_AF-A0A182UI56-F1
#
_entry.id   AF-A0A182UI56-F1
#
_cell.length_a   1.000
_cell.length_b   1.000
_cell.length_c   1.000
_cell.angle_alpha   90.00
_cell.angle_beta   90.00
_cell.angle_gamma   90.00
#
_symmetry.space_group_name_H-M   'P 1'
#
loop_
_entity.id
_entity.type
_entity.pdbx_description
1 polymer ?
#
loop_
_entity_poly.entity_id
_entity_poly.type
_entity_poly.pdbx_seq_one_letter_code
_entity_poly.pdbx_strand_id
1 'polypeptide(L)'
;MVSLKTLTKTATYIAIGGITCAMIMKVKLEDKIRSQPYYKESLKLLRSHPGAVQLLGEPIKDLSFDYGEESRKFGGGRIDSFAVPVRGPKTRGKYYFWAEMQDERWVIRRAELELKNEPDRRLMIRAEESQAKE
;
A
#
# COMPACT_ATOMS: atom_id res chain seq x y z
N MET A 1 -33.34 -32.08 -21.68
CA MET A 1 -33.12 -30.63 -21.89
C MET A 1 -33.05 -29.95 -20.53
N VAL A 2 -31.91 -29.34 -20.19
CA VAL A 2 -31.81 -28.56 -18.95
C VAL A 2 -32.58 -27.26 -19.14
N SER A 3 -33.49 -26.95 -18.22
CA SER A 3 -34.30 -25.72 -18.29
C SER A 3 -33.40 -24.49 -18.14
N LEU A 4 -33.60 -23.47 -18.99
CA LEU A 4 -32.88 -22.20 -18.94
C LEU A 4 -32.91 -21.58 -17.52
N LYS A 5 -34.03 -21.73 -16.81
CA LYS A 5 -34.19 -21.25 -15.42
C LYS A 5 -33.23 -21.94 -14.45
N THR A 6 -33.00 -23.25 -14.60
CA THR A 6 -32.06 -24.02 -13.78
C THR A 6 -30.62 -23.63 -14.08
N LEU A 7 -30.30 -23.45 -15.37
CA LEU A 7 -28.97 -23.01 -15.79
C LEU A 7 -28.64 -21.61 -15.24
N THR A 8 -29.54 -20.64 -15.40
CA THR A 8 -29.35 -19.28 -14.89
C THR A 8 -29.15 -19.28 -13.38
N LYS A 9 -29.96 -20.04 -12.63
CA LYS A 9 -29.85 -20.11 -11.17
C LYS A 9 -28.48 -20.65 -10.72
N THR A 10 -28.00 -21.73 -11.34
CA THR A 10 -26.68 -22.32 -11.03
C THR A 10 -25.55 -21.35 -11.40
N ALA A 11 -25.63 -20.72 -12.57
CA ALA A 11 -24.65 -19.73 -13.00
C ALA A 11 -24.57 -18.54 -12.03
N THR A 12 -25.71 -18.07 -11.52
CA THR A 12 -25.75 -16.99 -10.51
C THR A 12 -25.06 -17.40 -9.21
N TYR A 13 -25.28 -18.61 -8.69
CA TYR A 13 -24.59 -19.06 -7.48
C TYR A 13 -23.08 -19.19 -7.66
N ILE A 14 -22.63 -19.71 -8.81
CA ILE A 14 -21.20 -19.80 -9.13
C ILE A 14 -20.61 -18.40 -9.24
N ALA A 15 -21.30 -17.46 -9.89
CA ALA A 15 -20.84 -16.08 -10.03
C ALA A 15 -20.69 -15.38 -8.66
N ILE A 16 -21.72 -15.45 -7.81
CA ILE A 16 -21.67 -14.85 -6.46
C ILE A 16 -20.56 -15.51 -5.64
N GLY A 17 -20.51 -16.85 -5.61
CA GLY A 17 -19.47 -17.59 -4.87
C GLY A 17 -18.06 -17.25 -5.34
N GLY A 18 -17.84 -17.16 -6.66
CA GLY A 18 -16.56 -16.79 -7.25
C GLY A 18 -16.11 -15.38 -6.86
N ILE A 19 -17.01 -14.40 -6.97
CA ILE A 19 -16.72 -12.99 -6.62
C ILE A 19 -16.43 -12.85 -5.12
N THR A 20 -17.22 -13.51 -4.26
CA THR A 20 -16.99 -13.48 -2.81
C THR A 20 -15.65 -14.11 -2.44
N CYS A 21 -15.31 -15.25 -3.05
CA CYS A 21 -14.02 -15.91 -2.82
C CYS A 21 -12.84 -15.01 -3.23
N ALA A 22 -12.93 -14.38 -4.41
CA ALA A 22 -11.91 -13.45 -4.91
C ALA A 22 -11.72 -12.24 -3.96
N MET A 23 -12.82 -11.66 -3.46
CA MET A 23 -12.74 -10.56 -2.49
C MET A 23 -12.05 -10.98 -1.18
N ILE A 24 -12.38 -12.14 -0.64
CA ILE A 24 -11.75 -12.65 0.60
C ILE A 24 -10.25 -12.87 0.39
N MET A 25 -9.85 -13.45 -0.75
CA MET A 25 -8.43 -13.64 -1.08
C MET A 25 -7.68 -12.31 -1.19
N LYS A 26 -8.30 -11.30 -1.82
CA LYS A 26 -7.73 -9.95 -1.91
C LYS A 26 -7.47 -9.36 -0.51
N VAL A 27 -8.45 -9.41 0.38
CA VAL A 27 -8.31 -8.89 1.76
C VAL A 27 -7.21 -9.64 2.52
N LYS A 28 -7.18 -10.97 2.45
CA LYS A 28 -6.14 -11.77 3.09
C LYS A 28 -4.73 -11.44 2.59
N LEU A 29 -4.58 -11.13 1.31
CA LEU A 29 -3.30 -10.75 0.72
C LEU A 29 -2.85 -9.37 1.20
N GLU A 30 -3.77 -8.39 1.20
CA GLU A 30 -3.51 -7.06 1.77
C GLU A 30 -3.10 -7.16 3.24
N ASP A 31 -3.80 -7.95 4.04
CA ASP A 31 -3.49 -8.13 5.47
C ASP A 31 -2.12 -8.81 5.68
N LYS A 32 -1.78 -9.80 4.84
CA LYS A 32 -0.45 -10.43 4.86
C LYS A 32 0.65 -9.39 4.61
N ILE A 33 0.46 -8.49 3.65
CA ILE A 33 1.43 -7.41 3.36
C ILE A 33 1.49 -6.42 4.51
N ARG A 34 0.34 -5.99 5.05
CA ARG A 34 0.28 -5.11 6.22
C ARG A 34 0.99 -5.70 7.44
N SER A 35 1.03 -7.03 7.55
CA SER A 35 1.72 -7.73 8.63
C SER A 35 3.25 -7.73 8.50
N GLN A 36 3.78 -7.45 7.30
CA GLN A 36 5.22 -7.49 7.02
C GLN A 36 5.98 -6.38 7.76
N PRO A 37 7.26 -6.64 8.14
CA PRO A 37 8.05 -5.68 8.90
C PRO A 37 8.29 -4.37 8.15
N TYR A 38 8.60 -4.42 6.84
CA TYR A 38 8.84 -3.21 6.05
C TYR A 38 7.63 -2.26 6.05
N TYR A 39 6.41 -2.81 6.03
CA TYR A 39 5.18 -2.02 5.98
C TYR A 39 4.87 -1.38 7.34
N LYS A 40 5.06 -2.14 8.42
CA LYS A 40 4.86 -1.63 9.78
C LYS A 40 5.87 -0.55 10.14
N GLU A 41 7.14 -0.77 9.83
CA GLU A 41 8.20 0.20 10.08
C GLU A 41 8.00 1.48 9.24
N SER A 42 7.51 1.37 8.00
CA SER A 42 7.30 2.54 7.15
C SER A 42 6.14 3.40 7.63
N LEU A 43 5.02 2.78 8.02
CA LEU A 43 3.92 3.51 8.64
C LEU A 43 4.28 4.09 10.01
N LYS A 44 5.11 3.41 10.79
CA LYS A 44 5.60 3.94 12.06
C LYS A 44 6.45 5.20 11.83
N LEU A 45 7.33 5.16 10.83
CA LEU A 45 8.14 6.29 10.42
C LEU A 45 7.27 7.48 9.97
N LEU A 46 6.25 7.23 9.14
CA LEU A 46 5.26 8.23 8.73
C LEU A 46 4.54 8.87 9.93
N ARG A 47 4.10 8.07 10.90
CA ARG A 47 3.38 8.54 12.10
C ARG A 47 4.30 9.27 13.08
N SER A 48 5.60 8.95 13.11
CA SER A 48 6.56 9.63 13.97
C SER A 48 7.03 10.99 13.43
N HIS A 49 6.79 11.28 12.15
CA HIS A 49 7.31 12.49 11.52
C HIS A 49 6.37 13.68 11.74
N PRO A 50 6.81 14.75 12.44
CA PRO A 50 5.93 15.86 12.85
C PRO A 50 5.34 16.60 11.65
N GLY A 51 6.07 16.73 10.54
CA GLY A 51 5.56 17.38 9.33
C GLY A 51 4.39 16.61 8.69
N ALA A 52 4.48 15.29 8.65
CA ALA A 52 3.43 14.44 8.09
C ALA A 52 2.18 14.44 8.98
N VAL A 53 2.38 14.39 10.30
CA VAL A 53 1.31 14.49 11.30
C VAL A 53 0.62 15.85 11.26
N GLN A 54 1.37 16.94 11.11
CA GLN A 54 0.80 18.29 11.04
C GLN A 54 -0.09 18.46 9.79
N LEU A 55 0.31 17.87 8.65
CA LEU A 55 -0.39 17.98 7.37
C LEU A 55 -1.59 17.02 7.26
N LEU A 56 -1.42 15.74 7.59
CA LEU A 56 -2.50 14.74 7.54
C LEU A 56 -3.45 14.84 8.73
N GLY A 57 -2.92 15.17 9.91
CA GLY A 57 -3.59 15.07 11.21
C GLY A 57 -3.56 13.65 11.79
N GLU A 58 -3.84 13.53 13.08
CA GLU A 58 -4.00 12.23 13.76
C GLU A 58 -5.49 11.89 13.94
N PRO A 59 -5.89 10.62 13.77
CA PRO A 59 -5.07 9.45 13.45
C PRO A 59 -4.82 9.29 11.94
N ILE A 60 -3.61 8.83 11.57
CA ILE A 60 -3.25 8.46 10.19
C ILE A 60 -3.64 7.00 9.92
N LYS A 61 -4.59 6.80 9.01
CA LYS A 61 -5.06 5.50 8.55
C LYS A 61 -4.52 5.18 7.16
N ASP A 62 -4.06 3.95 6.96
CA ASP A 62 -3.80 3.39 5.63
C ASP A 62 -5.11 2.90 4.98
N LEU A 63 -5.12 2.90 3.66
CA LEU A 63 -6.22 2.42 2.82
C LEU A 63 -5.74 1.22 1.99
N SER A 64 -6.67 0.53 1.33
CA SER A 64 -6.35 -0.54 0.37
C SER A 64 -5.53 0.00 -0.81
N PHE A 65 -4.57 -0.80 -1.24
CA PHE A 65 -3.67 -0.52 -2.36
C PHE A 65 -3.78 -1.64 -3.41
N ASP A 66 -3.34 -1.36 -4.63
CA ASP A 66 -3.36 -2.37 -5.71
C ASP A 66 -2.09 -3.23 -5.66
N TYR A 67 -2.20 -4.43 -5.08
CA TYR A 67 -1.09 -5.37 -5.03
C TYR A 67 -0.55 -5.74 -6.41
N GLY A 68 -1.38 -5.79 -7.45
CA GLY A 68 -0.95 -6.18 -8.79
C GLY A 68 0.06 -5.20 -9.37
N GLU A 69 -0.05 -3.92 -9.05
CA GLU A 69 0.93 -2.91 -9.43
C GLU A 69 2.16 -2.93 -8.51
N GLU A 70 1.93 -2.98 -7.21
CA GLU A 70 3.01 -2.88 -6.21
C GLU A 70 3.93 -4.12 -6.22
N SER A 71 3.39 -5.30 -6.50
CA SER A 71 4.18 -6.53 -6.62
C SER A 71 5.18 -6.52 -7.78
N ARG A 72 4.93 -5.75 -8.85
CA ARG A 72 5.89 -5.60 -9.95
C ARG A 72 7.12 -4.79 -9.55
N LYS A 73 7.00 -3.97 -8.51
CA LYS A 73 8.06 -3.11 -7.97
C LYS A 73 8.84 -3.79 -6.84
N PHE A 74 8.55 -5.07 -6.58
CA PHE A 74 9.23 -5.92 -5.61
C PHE A 74 10.11 -6.93 -6.35
N GLY A 75 11.42 -6.92 -6.07
CA GLY A 75 12.36 -7.85 -6.69
C GLY A 75 13.66 -8.00 -5.92
N GLY A 76 14.16 -9.24 -5.79
CA GLY A 76 15.50 -9.52 -5.26
C GLY A 76 15.77 -9.01 -3.83
N GLY A 77 14.74 -8.87 -2.99
CA GLY A 77 14.89 -8.29 -1.65
C GLY A 77 14.85 -6.76 -1.61
N ARG A 78 14.43 -6.11 -2.70
CA ARG A 78 14.33 -4.65 -2.82
C ARG A 78 12.92 -4.24 -3.26
N ILE A 79 12.50 -3.09 -2.76
CA ILE A 79 11.23 -2.41 -3.04
C ILE A 79 11.55 -1.06 -3.64
N ASP A 80 11.31 -0.93 -4.94
CA ASP A 80 11.68 0.26 -5.73
C ASP A 80 10.66 1.39 -5.68
N SER A 81 9.45 1.14 -5.19
CA SER A 81 8.48 2.17 -4.76
C SER A 81 7.22 1.45 -4.32
N PHE A 82 6.86 1.57 -3.04
CA PHE A 82 5.59 1.06 -2.55
C PHE A 82 4.64 2.21 -2.24
N ALA A 83 3.50 2.27 -2.93
CA ALA A 83 2.50 3.30 -2.78
C ALA A 83 1.39 2.87 -1.80
N VAL A 84 1.33 3.52 -0.64
CA VAL A 84 0.27 3.36 0.36
C VAL A 84 -0.63 4.58 0.34
N PRO A 85 -1.90 4.47 -0.05
CA PRO A 85 -2.84 5.57 0.11
C PRO A 85 -3.11 5.76 1.60
N VAL A 86 -2.95 6.98 2.09
CA VAL A 86 -3.12 7.35 3.49
C VAL A 86 -4.17 8.43 3.66
N ARG A 87 -4.88 8.39 4.79
CA ARG A 87 -5.91 9.35 5.14
C ARG A 87 -5.74 9.77 6.58
N GLY A 88 -5.66 11.08 6.79
CA GLY A 88 -5.88 11.69 8.09
C GLY A 88 -7.20 12.47 8.12
N PRO A 89 -7.53 13.11 9.25
CA PRO A 89 -8.70 13.97 9.39
C PRO A 89 -8.62 15.25 8.55
N LYS A 90 -7.42 15.80 8.32
CA LYS A 90 -7.23 17.06 7.57
C LYS A 90 -7.22 16.82 6.06
N THR A 91 -6.42 15.86 5.61
CA THR A 91 -6.30 15.58 4.18
C THR A 91 -5.99 14.11 3.88
N ARG A 92 -5.99 13.79 2.59
CA ARG A 92 -5.58 12.48 2.05
C ARG A 92 -4.30 12.63 1.25
N GLY A 93 -3.53 11.55 1.16
CA GLY A 93 -2.29 11.53 0.40
C GLY A 93 -1.91 10.12 -0.05
N LYS A 94 -0.80 10.05 -0.76
CA LYS A 94 -0.11 8.81 -1.11
C LYS A 94 1.26 8.83 -0.48
N TYR A 95 1.54 7.84 0.34
CA TYR A 95 2.82 7.63 0.97
C TYR A 95 3.62 6.64 0.12
N TYR A 96 4.78 7.06 -0.36
CA TYR A 96 5.70 6.24 -1.13
C TYR A 96 6.90 5.89 -0.27
N PHE A 97 7.28 4.61 -0.24
CA PHE A 97 8.50 4.21 0.45
C PHE A 97 9.34 3.24 -0.38
N TRP A 98 10.64 3.29 -0.14
CA TRP A 98 11.65 2.43 -0.74
C TRP A 98 12.31 1.65 0.38
N ALA A 99 12.41 0.33 0.21
CA ALA A 99 12.97 -0.53 1.23
C ALA A 99 13.87 -1.59 0.61
N GLU A 100 14.87 -2.02 1.36
CA GLU A 100 15.83 -3.02 0.95
C GLU A 100 16.11 -3.95 2.12
N MET A 101 16.28 -5.23 1.82
CA MET A 101 16.66 -6.24 2.80
C MET A 101 18.18 -6.23 2.97
N GLN A 102 18.66 -5.81 4.13
CA GLN A 102 20.06 -5.83 4.54
C GLN A 102 20.20 -6.65 5.81
N ASP A 103 21.14 -7.59 5.84
CA ASP A 103 21.42 -8.43 7.02
C ASP A 103 20.14 -9.04 7.64
N GLU A 104 19.28 -9.60 6.78
CA GLU A 104 17.98 -10.19 7.12
C GLU A 104 16.95 -9.22 7.73
N ARG A 105 17.22 -7.90 7.68
CA ARG A 105 16.31 -6.84 8.17
C ARG A 105 15.90 -5.92 7.04
N TRP A 106 14.64 -5.51 7.07
CA TRP A 106 14.12 -4.51 6.14
C TRP A 106 14.52 -3.11 6.59
N VAL A 107 15.25 -2.40 5.74
CA VAL A 107 15.67 -1.02 5.97
C VAL A 107 14.98 -0.12 4.96
N ILE A 108 14.35 0.93 5.46
CA ILE A 108 13.68 1.93 4.62
C ILE A 108 14.72 2.95 4.19
N ARG A 109 15.02 2.98 2.90
CA ARG A 109 16.01 3.89 2.29
C ARG A 109 15.42 5.29 2.09
N ARG A 110 14.20 5.35 1.57
CA ARG A 110 13.53 6.60 1.23
C ARG A 110 12.05 6.53 1.59
N ALA A 111 11.49 7.67 1.97
CA ALA A 111 10.07 7.79 2.27
C ALA A 111 9.58 9.20 1.90
N GLU A 112 8.49 9.26 1.16
CA GLU A 112 7.87 10.49 0.65
C GLU A 112 6.37 10.47 0.86
N LEU A 113 5.79 11.65 1.08
CA LEU A 113 4.37 11.83 1.21
C LEU A 113 3.90 12.87 0.19
N GLU A 114 3.03 12.43 -0.72
CA GLU A 114 2.32 13.27 -1.66
C GLU A 114 0.93 13.59 -1.10
N LEU A 115 0.57 14.86 -1.02
CA LEU A 115 -0.75 15.28 -0.55
C LEU A 115 -1.69 15.49 -1.73
N LYS A 116 -2.96 15.13 -1.57
CA LYS A 116 -3.97 15.34 -2.63
C LYS A 116 -4.19 16.83 -2.95
N ASN A 117 -4.03 17.69 -1.94
CA ASN A 117 -4.26 19.14 -2.09
C ASN A 117 -3.07 19.85 -2.73
N GLU A 118 -1.87 19.27 -2.69
CA GLU A 118 -0.65 19.83 -3.25
C GLU A 118 0.10 18.74 -4.03
N PRO A 119 -0.41 18.32 -5.21
CA PRO A 119 0.19 17.22 -5.98
C PRO A 119 1.60 17.55 -6.47
N ASP A 120 1.93 18.83 -6.64
CA ASP A 120 3.27 19.30 -7.05
C ASP A 120 4.30 19.29 -5.91
N ARG A 121 3.89 19.02 -4.66
CA ARG A 121 4.79 18.99 -3.50
C ARG A 121 4.77 17.64 -2.81
N ARG A 122 5.95 17.03 -2.73
CA ARG A 122 6.19 15.81 -1.94
C ARG A 122 6.98 16.16 -0.69
N LEU A 123 6.41 15.84 0.46
CA LEU A 123 7.11 15.95 1.74
C LEU A 123 8.08 14.77 1.85
N MET A 124 9.38 15.06 1.91
CA MET A 124 10.39 14.05 2.13
C MET A 124 10.48 13.72 3.62
N ILE A 125 10.15 12.47 3.97
CA ILE A 125 10.08 12.02 5.37
C ILE A 125 11.38 11.34 5.78
N ARG A 126 11.98 10.58 4.85
CA ARG A 126 13.31 10.00 5.01
C ARG A 126 14.03 10.07 3.69
N ALA A 127 15.22 10.66 3.73
CA ALA A 127 16.20 10.59 2.68
C ALA A 127 17.41 9.87 3.27
N GLU A 128 17.70 8.65 2.83
CA GLU A 128 19.10 8.28 2.74
C GLU A 128 19.64 8.98 1.49
N GLU A 129 20.75 9.70 1.63
CA GLU A 129 21.44 10.31 0.49
C GLU A 129 21.71 9.23 -0.54
N SER A 130 20.85 9.13 -1.56
CA SER A 130 21.28 8.60 -2.85
C SER A 130 22.32 9.59 -3.31
N GLN A 131 23.58 9.27 -3.05
CA GLN A 131 24.70 10.02 -3.58
C GLN A 131 24.44 10.34 -5.04
N ALA A 132 24.59 11.63 -5.35
CA ALA A 132 24.83 12.09 -6.69
C ALA A 132 25.91 11.20 -7.32
N LYS A 133 25.57 10.65 -8.48
CA LYS A 133 26.50 10.05 -9.46
C LYS A 133 25.67 9.89 -10.73
N GLU A 134 25.97 10.52 -11.86
CA GLU A 134 27.01 11.47 -12.28
C GLU A 134 26.44 12.12 -13.56
#